data_AF-J9EQ66-F1
#
_entry.id   AF-J9EQ66-F1
#
_cell.length_a   1.000
_cell.length_b   1.000
_cell.length_c   1.000
_cell.angle_alpha   90.00
_cell.angle_beta   90.00
_cell.angle_gamma   90.00
#
_symmetry.space_group_name_H-M   'P 1'
#
loop_
_entity.id
_entity.type
_entity.pdbx_description
1 polymer ?
#
loop_
_entity_poly.entity_id
_entity_poly.type
_entity_poly.pdbx_seq_one_letter_code
_entity_poly.pdbx_strand_id
1 'polypeptide(L)' 'NIVQRDAEASKQAIYNVCETEMEIPCNVICGTGFYSYLARASNFCLVSMMDISCYAFLPACNFNLNLNQKQWIKRHRTKV' A
#
# COMPACT_ATOMS: atom_id res chain seq x y z
N ASN A 1 -10.12 -5.10 -20.29
CA ASN A 1 -9.83 -6.49 -19.89
C ASN A 1 -9.70 -6.51 -18.37
N ILE A 2 -10.77 -6.78 -17.63
CA ILE A 2 -10.73 -6.80 -16.17
C ILE A 2 -10.48 -8.27 -15.81
N VAL A 3 -9.24 -8.62 -15.53
CA VAL A 3 -8.90 -9.99 -15.14
C VAL A 3 -9.50 -10.22 -13.76
N GLN A 4 -10.54 -11.05 -13.66
CA GLN A 4 -11.01 -11.55 -12.37
C GLN A 4 -9.82 -12.20 -11.69
N ARG A 5 -9.53 -11.80 -10.45
CA ARG A 5 -8.37 -12.25 -9.65
C ARG A 5 -7.02 -11.65 -10.07
N ASP A 6 -7.04 -10.38 -10.41
CA ASP A 6 -5.82 -9.61 -10.61
C ASP A 6 -5.28 -9.07 -9.28
N ALA A 7 -4.28 -9.74 -8.72
CA ALA A 7 -3.58 -9.29 -7.52
C ALA A 7 -2.89 -7.93 -7.74
N GLU A 8 -2.48 -7.61 -8.96
CA GLU A 8 -1.86 -6.33 -9.30
C GLU A 8 -2.89 -5.21 -9.28
N ALA A 9 -4.05 -5.41 -9.92
CA ALA A 9 -5.15 -4.45 -9.86
C ALA A 9 -5.64 -4.23 -8.43
N SER A 10 -5.76 -5.31 -7.63
CA SER A 10 -6.17 -5.24 -6.22
C SER A 10 -5.16 -4.43 -5.39
N LYS A 11 -3.87 -4.69 -5.56
CA LYS A 11 -2.78 -3.95 -4.92
C LYS A 11 -2.85 -2.46 -5.26
N GLN A 12 -3.03 -2.12 -6.54
CA GLN A 12 -3.10 -0.74 -7.00
C GLN A 12 -4.32 -0.01 -6.43
N ALA A 13 -5.48 -0.68 -6.35
CA ALA A 13 -6.70 -0.11 -5.78
C ALA A 13 -6.54 0.23 -4.30
N ILE A 14 -6.01 -0.71 -3.51
CA ILE A 14 -5.78 -0.49 -2.06
C ILE A 14 -4.74 0.62 -1.84
N TYR A 15 -3.66 0.63 -2.63
CA TYR A 15 -2.64 1.69 -2.55
C TYR A 15 -3.23 3.07 -2.83
N ASN A 16 -4.03 3.20 -3.90
CA ASN A 16 -4.67 4.47 -4.24
C ASN A 16 -5.60 4.95 -3.12
N VAL A 17 -6.37 4.05 -2.51
CA VAL A 17 -7.26 4.40 -1.38
C VAL A 17 -6.47 4.85 -0.15
N CYS A 18 -5.34 4.19 0.17
CA CYS A 18 -4.47 4.67 1.25
C CYS A 18 -3.95 6.09 0.98
N GLU A 19 -3.55 6.36 -0.26
CA GLU A 19 -3.02 7.65 -0.67
C GLU A 19 -4.08 8.75 -0.66
N THR A 20 -5.30 8.45 -1.14
CA THR A 20 -6.36 9.47 -1.27
C THR A 20 -7.16 9.67 0.01
N GLU A 21 -7.53 8.60 0.72
CA GLU A 21 -8.44 8.68 1.86
C GLU A 21 -7.69 8.84 3.19
N MET A 22 -6.53 8.18 3.31
CA MET A 22 -5.76 8.18 4.55
C MET A 22 -4.60 9.18 4.53
N GLU A 23 -4.23 9.73 3.36
CA GLU A 23 -3.08 10.62 3.16
C GLU A 23 -1.78 10.07 3.78
N ILE A 24 -1.63 8.74 3.80
CA ILE A 24 -0.50 8.04 4.45
C ILE A 24 0.17 7.11 3.42
N PRO A 25 1.51 7.07 3.38
CA PRO A 25 2.26 6.18 2.48
C PRO A 25 2.21 4.74 2.99
N CYS A 26 1.10 4.05 2.70
CA CYS A 26 0.92 2.65 3.07
C CYS A 26 1.64 1.73 2.07
N ASN A 27 2.22 0.63 2.56
CA ASN A 27 2.75 -0.42 1.70
C ASN A 27 1.67 -1.49 1.50
N VAL A 28 1.51 -1.96 0.27
CA VAL A 28 0.53 -3.00 -0.07
C VAL A 28 1.22 -4.14 -0.81
N ILE A 29 1.00 -5.36 -0.32
CA ILE A 29 1.45 -6.61 -0.95
C ILE A 29 0.22 -7.46 -1.21
N CYS A 30 -0.02 -7.81 -2.47
CA CYS A 30 -1.04 -8.78 -2.85
C CYS A 30 -0.40 -9.91 -3.64
N GLY A 31 -0.88 -11.12 -3.44
CA GLY A 31 -0.39 -12.29 -4.16
C GLY A 31 -1.44 -13.38 -4.23
N THR A 32 -1.27 -14.26 -5.21
CA THR A 32 -2.02 -15.51 -5.32
C THR A 32 -1.18 -16.66 -4.77
N GLY A 33 -1.79 -17.53 -3.97
CA GLY A 33 -1.10 -18.66 -3.35
C GLY A 33 -0.29 -18.30 -2.09
N PHE A 34 0.77 -19.06 -1.80
CA PHE A 34 1.53 -18.93 -0.56
C PHE A 34 2.73 -17.99 -0.72
N TYR A 35 2.82 -17.02 0.18
CA TYR A 35 3.99 -16.17 0.34
C TYR A 35 4.19 -15.88 1.83
N SER A 36 5.44 -15.76 2.26
CA SER A 36 5.80 -15.47 3.64
C SER A 36 6.94 -14.46 3.68
N TYR A 37 6.78 -13.42 4.49
CA TYR A 37 7.79 -12.39 4.72
C TYR A 37 7.61 -11.83 6.13
N LEU A 38 8.67 -11.21 6.65
CA LEU A 38 8.65 -10.51 7.93
C LEU A 38 8.80 -9.02 7.69
N ALA A 39 7.86 -8.22 8.19
CA ALA A 39 7.90 -6.76 8.10
C ALA A 39 7.60 -6.16 9.47
N ARG A 40 8.31 -5.07 9.82
CA ARG A 40 8.01 -4.30 11.02
C ARG A 40 6.95 -3.24 10.67
N ALA A 41 5.74 -3.45 11.18
CA ALA A 41 4.60 -2.57 10.94
C ALA A 41 4.09 -1.97 12.25
N SER A 42 3.66 -0.71 12.22
CA SER A 42 2.93 -0.09 13.34
C SER A 42 1.45 -0.46 13.29
N ASN A 43 0.88 -0.41 12.08
CA ASN A 43 -0.49 -0.81 11.78
C ASN A 43 -0.48 -1.72 10.55
N PHE A 44 -1.37 -2.72 10.53
CA PHE A 44 -1.54 -3.59 9.38
C PHE A 44 -3.01 -3.98 9.20
N CYS A 45 -3.37 -4.30 7.98
CA CYS A 45 -4.66 -4.82 7.57
C CYS A 45 -4.41 -5.99 6.61
N LEU A 46 -5.08 -7.11 6.87
CA LEU A 46 -5.10 -8.27 5.99
C LEU A 46 -6.52 -8.48 5.50
N VAL A 47 -6.66 -8.65 4.19
CA VAL A 47 -7.89 -9.14 3.57
C VAL A 47 -7.52 -10.31 2.66
N SER A 48 -8.28 -11.40 2.79
CA SER A 48 -8.18 -12.54 1.88
C SER A 48 -9.53 -12.77 1.24
N MET A 49 -9.57 -12.79 -0.09
CA MET A 49 -10.75 -13.12 -0.88
C MET A 49 -10.37 -14.16 -1.93
N MET A 50 -11.03 -15.32 -1.86
CA MET A 50 -10.77 -16.45 -2.75
C MET A 50 -9.28 -16.87 -2.72
N ASP A 51 -8.59 -16.72 -3.85
CA ASP A 51 -7.19 -17.07 -4.09
C ASP A 51 -6.22 -15.89 -3.96
N ILE A 52 -6.72 -14.69 -3.63
CA ILE A 52 -5.89 -13.50 -3.39
C ILE A 52 -5.89 -13.17 -1.91
N SER A 53 -4.68 -13.04 -1.37
CA SER A 53 -4.46 -12.38 -0.10
C SER A 53 -3.75 -11.05 -0.33
N CYS A 54 -4.20 -10.01 0.35
CA CYS A 54 -3.61 -8.68 0.35
C CYS A 54 -3.29 -8.24 1.77
N TYR A 55 -2.09 -7.72 1.96
CA TYR A 55 -1.60 -7.12 3.20
C TYR A 55 -1.30 -5.65 2.93
N ALA A 56 -1.96 -4.76 3.66
CA ALA A 56 -1.63 -3.34 3.71
C ALA A 56 -1.03 -3.02 5.07
N PHE A 57 0.10 -2.31 5.12
CA PHE A 57 0.72 -1.97 6.39
C PHE A 57 1.44 -0.64 6.37
N LEU A 58 1.49 -0.01 7.53
CA LEU A 58 2.30 1.17 7.79
C LEU A 58 3.63 0.72 8.39
N PRO A 59 4.78 1.11 7.81
CA PRO A 59 6.07 0.75 8.36
C PRO A 59 6.22 1.36 9.76
N ALA A 60 6.62 0.55 10.75
CA ALA A 60 6.94 1.08 12.07
C ALA A 60 8.23 1.90 11.95
N CYS A 61 8.10 3.22 12.05
CA CYS A 61 9.19 4.15 11.82
C CYS A 61 10.46 3.80 12.60
N ASN A 62 11.56 3.65 11.86
CA ASN A 62 12.77 4.41 12.15
C ASN A 62 13.57 4.64 10.84
N PHE A 63 13.01 5.41 9.92
CA PHE A 63 13.74 5.98 8.79
C PHE A 63 13.55 7.49 8.81
N ASN A 64 14.64 8.21 9.04
CA ASN A 64 14.76 9.66 9.13
C ASN A 64 13.75 10.43 8.26
N LEU A 65 12.88 11.20 8.93
CA LEU A 65 11.74 11.98 8.42
C LEU A 65 12.05 13.13 7.43
N ASN A 66 13.21 13.14 6.74
CA ASN A 66 13.64 14.33 5.98
C ASN A 66 13.72 14.20 4.45
N LEU A 67 13.43 13.04 3.85
CA LEU A 67 13.55 12.89 2.38
C LEU A 67 12.22 12.68 1.63
N ASN A 68 11.21 12.02 2.22
CA ASN A 68 9.97 11.72 1.50
C ASN A 68 8.84 12.74 1.67
N GLN A 69 8.69 13.40 2.83
CA GLN A 69 7.61 14.40 3.02
C GLN A 69 7.69 15.55 2.00
N LYS A 70 8.89 16.03 1.67
CA LYS A 70 9.08 17.10 0.68
C LYS A 70 8.73 16.66 -0.75
N GLN A 71 8.78 15.37 -1.06
CA GLN A 71 8.48 14.84 -2.40
C GLN A 71 6.98 14.59 -2.59
N TRP A 72 6.29 14.12 -1.54
CA TRP A 72 4.83 13.97 -1.51
C TRP A 72 4.11 15.32 -1.58
N ILE A 73 4.50 16.29 -0.75
CA ILE A 73 3.90 17.64 -0.74
C ILE A 73 4.15 18.37 -2.07
N LYS A 74 5.32 18.18 -2.70
CA LYS A 74 5.61 18.79 -4.01
C LYS A 74 4.78 18.21 -5.15
N ARG A 75 4.44 16.91 -5.12
CA ARG A 75 3.61 16.29 -6.17
C ARG A 75 2.17 16.77 -6.15
N HIS A 76 1.62 17.09 -4.98
CA HIS A 76 0.25 17.58 -4.84
C HIS A 76 0.09 19.09 -5.05
N ARG A 77 1.18 19.88 -5.02
CA ARG A 77 1.11 21.34 -5.22
C ARG A 77 1.10 21.79 -6.69
N THR A 78 1.33 20.89 -7.65
CA THR A 78 1.44 21.21 -9.09
C THR A 78 0.17 20.90 -9.89
N LYS A 79 -0.95 20.60 -9.22
CA LYS A 79 -2.29 20.55 -9.82
C LYS A 79 -3.16 21.67 -9.23
N VAL A 80 -2.90 22.90 -9.63
CA VAL A 80 -3.85 24.04 -9.57
C VAL A 80 -3.79 24.72 -10.93
#